data_AF-A0A1Z5H8W1-F1
#
_entry.id   AF-A0A1Z5H8W1-F1
#
_cell.length_a   1.000
_cell.length_b   1.000
_cell.length_c   1.000
_cell.angle_alpha   90.00
_cell.angle_beta   90.00
_cell.angle_gamma   90.00
#
_symmetry.space_group_name_H-M   'P 1'
#
loop_
_entity.id
_entity.type
_entity.pdbx_description
1 polymer ?
#
loop_
_entity_poly.entity_id
_entity_poly.type
_entity_poly.pdbx_seq_one_letter_code
_entity_poly.pdbx_strand_id
1 'polypeptide(L)'
;MEVLDSQGEKRSLKIQENPAFDNDGRCIELSGIAHDITPLIQTREQITLLSYYDDLTGLANNRLFSDRVEQMINLSHRQHQSLALLFIDLDGFKLINDRFGHATGDSALKETANRLSGSRYFCESLFWASQPKQAAKT
;
A
#
# COMPACT_ATOMS: atom_id res chain seq x y z
N MET A 1 -9.25 -21.36 -0.67
CA MET A 1 -8.60 -22.39 0.17
C MET A 1 -7.10 -22.14 0.11
N GLU A 2 -6.41 -22.18 1.23
CA GLU A 2 -4.95 -22.09 1.25
C GLU A 2 -4.38 -23.50 1.40
N VAL A 3 -3.41 -23.84 0.55
CA VAL A 3 -2.73 -25.14 0.55
C VAL A 3 -1.22 -24.92 0.50
N LEU A 4 -0.46 -25.94 0.89
CA LEU A 4 0.98 -25.97 0.65
C LEU A 4 1.23 -26.83 -0.59
N ASP A 5 2.06 -26.35 -1.49
CA ASP A 5 2.53 -27.16 -2.62
C ASP A 5 3.61 -28.16 -2.17
N SER A 6 4.11 -28.96 -3.11
CA SER A 6 5.13 -29.99 -2.84
C SER A 6 6.48 -29.43 -2.37
N GLN A 7 6.70 -28.11 -2.52
CA GLN A 7 7.90 -27.42 -2.03
C GLN A 7 7.65 -26.72 -0.68
N GLY A 8 6.43 -26.80 -0.15
CA GLY A 8 6.03 -26.11 1.08
C GLY A 8 5.68 -24.64 0.87
N GLU A 9 5.54 -24.18 -0.37
CA GLU A 9 5.09 -22.81 -0.63
C GLU A 9 3.56 -22.70 -0.49
N LYS A 10 3.13 -21.58 0.07
CA LYS A 10 1.71 -21.30 0.27
C LYS A 10 1.05 -20.94 -1.07
N ARG A 11 -0.01 -21.65 -1.43
CA ARG A 11 -0.85 -21.40 -2.60
C ARG A 11 -2.29 -21.10 -2.20
N SER A 12 -2.87 -20.09 -2.83
CA SER A 12 -4.27 -19.72 -2.71
C SER A 12 -5.04 -20.31 -3.88
N LEU A 13 -5.88 -21.31 -3.60
CA LEU A 13 -6.76 -21.92 -4.58
C LEU A 13 -8.17 -21.36 -4.49
N LYS A 14 -8.71 -20.92 -5.63
CA LYS A 14 -10.13 -20.67 -5.80
C LYS A 14 -10.76 -21.94 -6.36
N ILE A 15 -11.63 -22.56 -5.57
CA ILE A 15 -12.33 -23.78 -5.95
C ILE A 15 -13.75 -23.40 -6.34
N GLN A 16 -14.19 -23.85 -7.51
CA GLN A 16 -15.58 -23.80 -7.92
C GLN A 16 -16.07 -25.24 -8.08
N GLU A 17 -17.18 -25.55 -7.42
CA GLU A 17 -17.81 -26.86 -7.44
C GLU A 17 -19.21 -26.74 -8.03
N ASN A 18 -19.55 -27.67 -8.91
CA ASN A 18 -20.84 -27.79 -9.56
C ASN A 18 -21.39 -29.20 -9.28
N PRO A 19 -22.21 -29.36 -8.22
CA PRO A 19 -22.93 -30.60 -7.97
C PRO A 19 -24.08 -30.77 -8.96
N ALA A 20 -24.27 -32.00 -9.45
CA ALA A 20 -25.45 -32.42 -10.19
C ALA A 20 -26.34 -33.30 -9.30
N PHE A 21 -27.64 -33.10 -9.40
CA PHE A 21 -28.64 -33.80 -8.59
C PHE A 21 -29.59 -34.59 -9.49
N ASP A 22 -30.10 -35.71 -8.98
CA ASP A 22 -31.21 -36.42 -9.60
C ASP A 22 -32.57 -35.76 -9.29
N ASN A 23 -33.65 -36.34 -9.82
CA ASN A 23 -35.02 -35.84 -9.63
C ASN A 23 -35.51 -35.92 -8.18
N ASP A 24 -34.88 -36.75 -7.35
CA ASP A 24 -35.18 -36.88 -5.91
C ASP A 24 -34.33 -35.92 -5.07
N GLY A 25 -33.53 -35.06 -5.71
CA GLY A 25 -32.66 -34.08 -5.05
C GLY A 25 -31.39 -34.70 -4.45
N ARG A 26 -31.02 -35.92 -4.82
CA ARG A 26 -29.79 -36.56 -4.35
C ARG A 26 -28.64 -36.16 -5.25
N CYS A 27 -27.53 -35.75 -4.64
CA CYS A 27 -26.31 -35.44 -5.38
C CYS A 27 -25.76 -36.72 -6.01
N ILE A 28 -25.65 -36.73 -7.34
CA ILE A 28 -25.17 -37.88 -8.12
C ILE A 28 -23.77 -37.65 -8.70
N GLU A 29 -23.34 -36.39 -8.80
CA GLU A 29 -22.03 -36.02 -9.31
C GLU A 29 -21.58 -34.71 -8.65
N LEU A 30 -20.29 -34.64 -8.31
CA LEU A 30 -19.65 -33.40 -7.90
C LEU A 30 -18.47 -33.17 -8.83
N SER A 31 -18.60 -32.21 -9.72
CA SER A 31 -17.50 -31.75 -10.56
C SER A 31 -16.93 -30.46 -9.99
N GLY A 32 -15.61 -30.26 -10.07
CA GLY A 32 -14.99 -29.04 -9.57
C GLY A 32 -13.70 -28.71 -10.30
N ILE A 33 -13.39 -27.41 -10.35
CA ILE A 33 -12.14 -26.89 -10.88
C ILE A 33 -11.49 -26.05 -9.79
N ALA A 34 -10.20 -26.30 -9.54
CA ALA A 34 -9.37 -25.48 -8.68
C ALA A 34 -8.45 -24.62 -9.55
N HIS A 35 -8.56 -23.30 -9.40
CA HIS A 35 -7.65 -22.35 -10.02
C HIS A 35 -6.67 -21.82 -8.98
N ASP A 36 -5.37 -21.91 -9.27
CA ASP A 36 -4.35 -21.22 -8.49
C ASP A 36 -4.46 -19.71 -8.76
N ILE A 37 -4.87 -18.97 -7.73
CA ILE A 37 -5.00 -17.51 -7.76
C ILE A 37 -3.87 -16.83 -6.98
N THR A 38 -2.84 -17.57 -6.54
CA THR A 38 -1.66 -17.02 -5.86
C THR A 38 -1.00 -15.90 -6.67
N PRO A 39 -0.69 -16.09 -7.97
CA PRO A 39 -0.06 -15.04 -8.77
C PRO A 39 -0.95 -13.80 -8.90
N LEU A 40 -2.26 -13.99 -8.99
CA LEU A 40 -3.24 -12.91 -9.08
C LEU A 40 -3.27 -12.07 -7.79
N ILE A 41 -3.28 -12.74 -6.63
CA ILE A 41 -3.24 -12.07 -5.33
C ILE A 41 -1.93 -11.29 -5.18
N GLN A 42 -0.79 -11.93 -5.43
CA GLN A 42 0.53 -11.28 -5.32
C GLN A 42 0.64 -10.05 -6.24
N THR A 43 0.18 -10.18 -7.49
CA THR A 43 0.16 -9.06 -8.43
C THR A 43 -0.76 -7.94 -7.93
N ARG A 44 -1.94 -8.28 -7.40
CA ARG A 44 -2.87 -7.30 -6.84
C ARG A 44 -2.29 -6.59 -5.64
N GLU A 45 -1.60 -7.30 -4.75
CA GLU A 45 -0.92 -6.73 -3.59
C GLU A 45 0.19 -5.76 -4.02
N GLN A 46 1.01 -6.14 -5.02
CA GLN A 46 2.01 -5.24 -5.59
C GLN A 46 1.39 -3.99 -6.22
N ILE A 47 0.34 -4.15 -7.04
CA ILE A 47 -0.39 -3.01 -7.61
C ILE A 47 -0.95 -2.12 -6.50
N THR A 48 -1.49 -2.72 -5.44
CA THR A 48 -2.02 -2.00 -4.30
C THR A 48 -0.92 -1.19 -3.62
N LEU A 49 0.23 -1.81 -3.32
CA LEU A 49 1.40 -1.14 -2.74
C LEU A 49 1.84 0.06 -3.59
N LEU A 50 2.04 -0.14 -4.89
CA LEU A 50 2.43 0.92 -5.84
C LEU A 50 1.38 2.04 -5.95
N SER A 51 0.10 1.73 -5.72
CA SER A 51 -0.99 2.70 -5.81
C SER A 51 -1.17 3.56 -4.57
N TYR A 52 -0.65 3.13 -3.41
CA TYR A 52 -0.90 3.77 -2.10
C TYR A 52 0.36 4.25 -1.37
N TYR A 53 1.55 3.77 -1.74
CA TYR A 53 2.80 4.15 -1.11
C TYR A 53 3.75 4.84 -2.09
N ASP A 54 4.64 5.68 -1.57
CA ASP A 54 5.73 6.28 -2.32
C ASP A 54 6.90 5.28 -2.41
N ASP A 55 7.30 4.92 -3.64
CA ASP A 55 8.29 3.88 -3.88
C ASP A 55 9.68 4.20 -3.29
N LEU A 56 10.02 5.48 -3.15
CA LEU A 56 11.32 5.89 -2.65
C LEU A 56 11.41 5.77 -1.12
N THR A 57 10.38 6.24 -0.42
CA THR A 57 10.40 6.41 1.05
C THR A 57 9.57 5.36 1.79
N GLY A 58 8.67 4.66 1.10
CA GLY A 58 7.70 3.74 1.70
C GLY A 58 6.59 4.42 2.49
N LEU A 59 6.51 5.75 2.49
CA LEU A 59 5.43 6.50 3.16
C LEU A 59 4.14 6.46 2.34
N ALA A 60 3.03 6.83 2.98
CA ALA A 60 1.75 7.00 2.29
C ALA A 60 1.90 8.04 1.16
N ASN A 61 1.53 7.66 -0.07
CA ASN A 61 1.46 8.62 -1.17
C ASN A 61 0.24 9.53 -1.01
N ASN A 62 0.04 10.46 -1.96
CA ASN A 62 -1.08 11.41 -1.91
C ASN A 62 -2.46 10.79 -1.81
N ARG A 63 -2.66 9.63 -2.45
CA ARG A 63 -3.93 8.94 -2.43
C ARG A 63 -4.21 8.42 -1.02
N LEU A 64 -3.30 7.62 -0.47
CA LEU A 64 -3.45 7.08 0.88
C LEU A 64 -3.47 8.18 1.95
N PHE A 65 -2.66 9.22 1.79
CA PHE A 65 -2.66 10.41 2.64
C PHE A 65 -4.04 11.05 2.70
N SER A 66 -4.64 11.34 1.55
CA SER A 66 -5.93 12.04 1.47
C SER A 66 -7.04 11.19 2.08
N ASP A 67 -7.04 9.89 1.75
CA ASP A 67 -7.99 8.92 2.32
C ASP A 67 -7.88 8.86 3.85
N ARG A 68 -6.65 8.83 4.40
CA ARG A 68 -6.41 8.82 5.86
C ARG A 68 -6.83 10.14 6.52
N VAL A 69 -6.54 11.29 5.91
CA VAL A 69 -6.96 12.60 6.43
C VAL A 69 -8.47 12.69 6.52
N GLU A 70 -9.19 12.27 5.47
CA GLU A 70 -10.65 12.26 5.46
C GLU A 70 -11.23 11.38 6.58
N GLN A 71 -10.65 10.19 6.78
CA GLN A 71 -11.04 9.31 7.88
C GLN A 71 -10.81 9.95 9.26
N MET A 72 -9.66 10.61 9.45
CA MET A 72 -9.32 11.28 10.71
C MET A 72 -10.22 12.49 10.99
N ILE A 73 -10.55 13.28 9.97
CA ILE A 73 -11.51 14.39 10.08
C ILE A 73 -12.87 13.86 10.53
N ASN A 74 -13.37 12.82 9.86
CA ASN A 74 -14.65 12.19 10.21
C ASN A 74 -14.65 11.61 11.63
N LEU A 75 -13.53 11.02 12.07
CA LEU A 75 -13.38 10.50 13.43
C LEU A 75 -13.37 11.62 14.46
N SER A 76 -12.59 12.68 14.23
CA SER A 76 -12.50 13.88 15.07
C SER A 76 -13.87 14.52 15.27
N HIS A 77 -14.68 14.65 14.22
CA HIS A 77 -16.05 15.14 14.32
C HIS A 77 -16.94 14.25 15.20
N ARG A 78 -16.87 12.92 15.04
CA ARG A 78 -17.67 11.97 15.83
C ARG A 78 -17.26 11.93 17.30
N GLN A 79 -15.97 12.13 17.60
CA GLN A 79 -15.42 12.01 18.94
C GLN A 79 -15.24 13.36 19.65
N HIS A 80 -15.58 14.46 18.99
CA HIS A 80 -15.34 15.83 19.48
C HIS A 80 -13.89 16.08 19.91
N GLN A 81 -12.94 15.48 19.18
CA GLN A 81 -11.51 15.66 19.43
C GLN A 81 -10.91 16.65 18.44
N SER A 82 -9.92 17.42 18.86
CA SER A 82 -9.17 18.29 17.95
C SER A 82 -8.21 17.48 17.08
N LEU A 83 -8.13 17.83 15.81
CA LEU A 83 -7.17 17.29 14.85
C LEU A 83 -6.19 18.38 14.44
N ALA A 84 -4.90 18.05 14.33
CA ALA A 84 -3.87 18.94 13.81
C ALA A 84 -3.14 18.27 12.64
N LEU A 85 -2.79 19.07 11.65
CA LEU A 85 -2.01 18.69 10.47
C LEU A 85 -0.67 19.41 10.54
N LEU A 86 0.43 18.66 10.47
CA LEU A 86 1.78 19.21 10.37
C LEU A 86 2.32 19.00 8.97
N PHE A 87 2.88 20.06 8.39
CA PHE A 87 3.61 20.01 7.14
C PHE A 87 5.07 20.36 7.42
N ILE A 88 5.99 19.48 7.02
CA ILE A 88 7.43 19.65 7.24
C ILE A 88 8.11 19.69 5.87
N ASP A 89 8.88 20.75 5.63
CA ASP A 89 9.75 20.85 4.47
C ASP A 89 11.21 20.60 4.88
N LEU A 90 12.00 20.02 3.97
CA LEU A 90 13.42 19.80 4.21
C LEU A 90 14.23 20.99 3.68
N ASP A 91 14.53 21.91 4.60
CA ASP A 91 15.33 23.09 4.29
C ASP A 91 16.66 22.72 3.63
N GLY A 92 16.95 23.36 2.50
CA GLY A 92 18.20 23.14 1.77
C GLY A 92 18.30 21.79 1.04
N PHE A 93 17.22 21.00 0.94
CA PHE A 93 17.25 19.72 0.22
C PHE A 93 17.75 19.85 -1.23
N LYS A 94 17.37 20.94 -1.91
CA LYS A 94 17.89 21.25 -3.25
C LYS A 94 19.42 21.37 -3.28
N LEU A 95 20.03 21.99 -2.27
CA LEU A 95 21.49 22.11 -2.17
C LEU A 95 22.15 20.73 -2.00
N ILE A 96 21.50 19.78 -1.31
CA ILE A 96 21.98 18.41 -1.20
C ILE A 96 22.01 17.76 -2.59
N ASN A 97 20.90 17.85 -3.34
CA ASN A 97 20.82 17.34 -4.70
C ASN A 97 21.86 17.97 -5.62
N ASP A 98 21.99 19.30 -5.58
CA ASP A 98 22.87 20.05 -6.48
C ASP A 98 24.36 19.80 -6.17
N ARG A 99 24.75 19.58 -4.90
CA ARG A 99 26.14 19.33 -4.49
C ARG A 99 26.57 17.87 -4.51
N PHE A 100 25.67 16.95 -4.17
CA PHE A 100 25.99 15.54 -3.91
C PHE A 100 25.21 14.56 -4.79
N GLY A 101 24.38 15.08 -5.70
CA GLY A 101 23.60 14.29 -6.64
C GLY A 101 22.32 13.69 -6.04
N HIS A 102 21.43 13.27 -6.93
CA HIS A 102 20.11 12.75 -6.57
C HIS A 102 20.14 11.50 -5.70
N ALA A 103 21.10 10.59 -5.89
CA ALA A 103 21.19 9.38 -5.06
C ALA A 103 21.45 9.71 -3.56
N THR A 104 22.19 10.79 -3.29
CA THR A 104 22.41 11.27 -1.92
C THR A 104 21.15 11.94 -1.38
N GLY A 105 20.43 12.71 -2.20
CA GLY A 105 19.13 13.26 -1.84
C GLY A 105 18.09 12.17 -1.53
N ASP A 106 18.02 11.13 -2.35
CA ASP A 106 17.16 9.96 -2.15
C ASP A 106 17.46 9.27 -0.81
N SER A 107 18.75 9.14 -0.47
CA SER A 107 19.18 8.58 0.81
C SER A 107 18.77 9.47 1.99
N ALA A 108 18.87 10.79 1.84
CA ALA A 108 18.41 11.75 2.84
C ALA A 108 16.88 11.72 3.04
N LEU A 109 16.10 11.56 1.96
CA LEU A 109 14.65 11.40 2.03
C LEU A 109 14.25 10.10 2.75
N LYS A 110 14.90 8.99 2.43
CA LYS A 110 14.68 7.70 3.12
C LYS A 110 14.97 7.79 4.61
N GLU A 111 16.09 8.40 4.99
CA GLU A 111 16.46 8.57 6.40
C GLU A 111 15.49 9.50 7.13
N THR A 112 15.04 10.57 6.47
CA THR A 112 14.00 11.46 7.00
C THR A 112 12.71 10.69 7.28
N ALA A 113 12.23 9.92 6.29
CA ALA A 113 11.04 9.07 6.41
C ALA A 113 11.14 8.08 7.58
N ASN A 114 12.30 7.43 7.73
CA ASN A 114 12.55 6.49 8.82
C ASN A 114 12.48 7.16 10.19
N ARG A 115 13.14 8.31 10.37
CA ARG A 115 13.14 9.06 11.65
C ARG A 115 11.74 9.47 12.07
N LEU A 116 10.97 9.92 11.10
CA LEU A 116 9.61 10.40 11.30
C LEU A 116 8.66 9.26 11.68
N SER A 117 8.77 8.12 10.98
CA SER A 117 8.00 6.90 11.27
C SER A 117 8.32 6.29 12.64
N GLY A 118 9.55 6.48 13.13
CA GLY A 118 9.99 5.98 14.44
C GLY A 118 9.50 6.79 15.65
N SER A 119 8.88 7.95 15.46
CA SER A 119 8.42 8.78 16.58
C SER A 119 7.08 8.25 17.14
N ARG A 120 7.03 7.96 18.44
CA ARG A 120 5.94 7.19 19.10
C ARG A 120 4.59 7.94 19.23
N TYR A 121 4.49 9.17 18.72
CA TYR A 121 3.25 9.93 18.54
C TYR A 121 2.86 10.07 17.06
N PHE A 122 3.59 9.38 16.18
CA PHE A 122 3.34 9.35 14.75
C PHE A 122 2.23 8.34 14.47
N CYS A 123 0.99 8.79 14.64
CA CYS A 123 -0.18 8.01 14.29
C CYS A 123 -0.30 7.93 12.76
N GLU A 124 0.51 7.06 12.14
CA GLU A 124 0.40 6.48 10.79
C GLU A 124 0.10 7.41 9.60
N SER A 125 0.19 8.73 9.72
CA SER A 125 -0.26 9.60 8.64
C SER A 125 0.57 10.88 8.58
N LEU A 126 0.92 11.22 7.35
CA LEU A 126 1.24 12.55 6.86
C LEU A 126 2.72 12.92 6.81
N PHE A 127 3.37 12.45 5.74
CA PHE A 127 4.52 13.14 5.16
C PHE A 127 4.36 13.24 3.65
N TRP A 128 4.29 14.48 3.16
CA TRP A 128 4.36 14.83 1.76
C TRP A 128 5.79 15.26 1.45
N ALA A 129 6.46 14.53 0.57
CA ALA A 129 7.72 14.98 -0.03
C ALA A 129 7.38 15.68 -1.36
N SER A 130 7.29 17.01 -1.36
CA SER A 130 7.28 17.77 -2.62
C SER A 130 8.65 17.73 -3.28
N GLN A 131 8.72 17.17 -4.49
CA GLN A 131 9.65 17.63 -5.52
C GLN A 131 8.89 17.84 -6.85
N PRO A 132 9.13 18.95 -7.56
CA PRO A 132 8.44 19.29 -8.80
C PRO A 132 8.97 18.43 -9.97
N LYS A 133 8.17 17.45 -10.42
CA LYS A 133 8.39 16.78 -11.72
C LYS A 133 7.57 17.48 -12.80
N GLN A 134 8.13 18.53 -13.41
CA GLN A 134 8.06 18.87 -14.86
C GLN A 134 8.54 20.30 -15.14
N ALA A 135 9.83 20.44 -15.43
CA ALA A 135 10.38 21.53 -16.24
C ALA A 135 11.67 21.03 -16.92
N ALA A 136 11.51 20.22 -17.96
CA ALA A 136 12.53 19.96 -19.01
C ALA A 136 11.97 19.00 -20.06
N LYS A 137 11.06 19.49 -20.92
CA LYS A 137 10.90 19.03 -22.30
C LYS A 137 10.52 20.24 -23.15
N THR A 138 11.33 20.42 -24.20
CA THR A 138 11.45 21.55 -25.14
C THR A 138 12.10 22.81 -24.59
#